data_AF-A0A6A3RYC0-F1
#
_entry.id   AF-A0A6A3RYC0-F1
#
_cell.length_a   1.000
_cell.length_b   1.000
_cell.length_c   1.000
_cell.angle_alpha   90.00
_cell.angle_beta   90.00
_cell.angle_gamma   90.00
#
_symmetry.space_group_name_H-M   'P 1'
#
loop_
_entity.id
_entity.type
_entity.pdbx_description
1 polymer ?
#
loop_
_entity_poly.entity_id
_entity_poly.type
_entity_poly.pdbx_seq_one_letter_code
_entity_poly.pdbx_strand_id
1 'polypeptide(L)'
;MDIASGYWNVPMHENSVAKTAFTCTYGLYEWLVMPFGLCNAVPAFERLTETVLVDLKWRVCLVYLDDCVVFSDDFPSHLVRVRQVLTRFREAGFKLKMKKCHWGRNQVAFLGHIVTPSGILPNPEKVKAVMNVLRPSDVRGIRSFLGLTSYFRRYIPG
;
A
#
# COMPACT_ATOMS: atom_id res chain seq x y z
N MET A 1 -3.75 -7.14 -4.28
CA MET A 1 -4.57 -7.46 -3.10
C MET A 1 -4.43 -6.30 -2.13
N ASP A 2 -5.49 -5.94 -1.42
CA ASP A 2 -5.51 -4.82 -0.47
C ASP A 2 -5.87 -5.39 0.91
N ILE A 3 -4.99 -5.19 1.89
CA ILE A 3 -5.19 -5.59 3.28
C ILE A 3 -6.24 -4.65 3.90
N ALA A 4 -7.33 -5.23 4.38
CA ALA A 4 -8.42 -4.49 4.99
C ALA A 4 -8.00 -3.93 6.34
N SER A 5 -8.07 -2.60 6.49
CA SER A 5 -7.80 -1.90 7.75
C SER A 5 -6.51 -2.39 8.41
N GLY A 6 -5.41 -2.42 7.64
CA GLY A 6 -4.13 -3.03 8.04
C GLY A 6 -3.71 -2.71 9.46
N TYR A 7 -3.72 -1.42 9.83
CA TYR A 7 -3.32 -0.99 11.18
C TYR A 7 -4.17 -1.58 12.30
N TRP A 8 -5.49 -1.71 12.11
CA TRP A 8 -6.36 -2.30 13.14
C TRP A 8 -6.15 -3.80 13.33
N ASN A 9 -5.41 -4.48 12.43
CA ASN A 9 -5.01 -5.86 12.63
C ASN A 9 -3.78 -5.99 13.54
N VAL A 10 -3.12 -4.88 13.91
CA VAL A 10 -1.89 -4.89 14.70
C VAL A 10 -2.18 -4.48 16.14
N PRO A 11 -1.95 -5.36 17.14
CA PRO A 11 -2.07 -4.99 18.55
C PRO A 11 -1.08 -3.89 18.94
N MET A 12 -1.51 -2.97 19.79
CA MET A 12 -0.62 -2.05 20.47
C MET A 12 0.15 -2.79 21.56
N HIS A 13 1.43 -2.46 21.72
CA HIS A 13 2.20 -2.92 22.88
C HIS A 13 1.60 -2.32 24.16
N GLU A 14 1.46 -3.11 25.22
CA GLU A 14 0.77 -2.72 26.47
C GLU A 14 1.24 -1.36 27.01
N ASN A 15 2.56 -1.16 27.13
CA ASN A 15 3.17 0.11 27.57
C ASN A 15 2.94 1.33 26.65
N SER A 16 2.33 1.13 25.48
CA SER A 16 2.03 2.19 24.51
C SER A 16 0.53 2.46 24.37
N VAL A 17 -0.34 1.64 24.96
CA VAL A 17 -1.81 1.79 24.87
C VAL A 17 -2.26 3.15 25.44
N ALA A 18 -1.82 3.50 26.64
CA ALA A 18 -2.17 4.78 27.27
C ALA A 18 -1.72 6.03 26.47
N LYS A 19 -0.72 5.90 25.59
CA LYS A 19 -0.26 6.99 24.70
C LYS A 19 -1.21 7.26 23.53
N THR A 20 -2.15 6.35 23.29
CA THR A 20 -3.16 6.47 22.23
C THR A 20 -4.48 7.02 22.73
N ALA A 21 -4.53 7.51 23.97
CA ALA A 21 -5.75 8.00 24.58
C ALA A 21 -6.37 9.16 23.78
N PHE A 22 -7.69 9.13 23.62
CA PHE A 22 -8.47 10.18 22.99
C PHE A 22 -9.74 10.47 23.81
N THR A 23 -10.17 11.72 23.79
CA THR A 23 -11.36 12.18 24.50
C THR A 23 -12.55 12.26 23.55
N CYS A 24 -13.70 11.75 23.98
CA CYS A 24 -14.99 11.99 23.35
C CYS A 24 -16.00 12.49 24.38
N THR A 25 -17.21 12.84 23.95
CA THR A 25 -18.30 13.29 24.85
C THR A 25 -18.65 12.28 25.95
N TYR A 26 -18.29 11.01 25.78
CA TYR A 26 -18.59 9.92 26.70
C TYR A 26 -17.42 9.55 27.62
N GLY A 27 -16.25 10.18 27.47
CA GLY A 27 -15.09 9.95 28.34
C GLY A 27 -13.76 9.84 27.61
N LEU A 28 -12.77 9.27 28.31
CA LEU A 28 -11.43 8.99 27.80
C LEU A 28 -11.35 7.52 27.39
N TYR A 29 -10.90 7.26 26.15
CA TYR A 29 -10.74 5.93 25.60
C TYR A 29 -9.34 5.75 25.04
N GLU A 30 -8.86 4.51 25.01
CA GLU A 30 -7.53 4.14 24.52
C GLU A 30 -7.65 3.09 23.42
N TRP A 31 -6.65 3.04 22.52
CA TRP A 31 -6.62 2.06 21.44
C TRP A 31 -5.82 0.81 21.82
N LEU A 32 -6.46 -0.35 21.71
CA LEU A 32 -5.81 -1.66 21.89
C LEU A 32 -5.13 -2.18 20.60
N VAL A 33 -5.50 -1.61 19.46
CA VAL A 33 -4.93 -1.89 18.13
C VAL A 33 -4.40 -0.61 17.53
N MET A 34 -3.46 -0.70 16.59
CA MET A 34 -2.77 0.47 16.07
C MET A 34 -3.75 1.45 15.39
N PRO A 35 -3.95 2.67 15.93
CA PRO A 35 -4.84 3.65 15.33
C PRO A 35 -4.20 4.32 14.11
N PHE A 36 -5.07 4.83 13.23
CA PHE A 36 -4.64 5.75 12.18
C PHE A 36 -4.13 7.06 12.79
N GLY A 37 -3.11 7.66 12.17
CA GLY A 37 -2.57 8.96 12.57
C GLY A 37 -1.30 8.90 13.43
N LEU A 38 -0.88 7.71 13.89
CA LEU A 38 0.44 7.60 14.52
C LEU A 38 1.55 7.81 13.48
N CYS A 39 2.55 8.63 13.82
CA CYS A 39 3.68 8.93 12.93
C CYS A 39 4.43 7.68 12.45
N ASN A 40 4.49 6.65 13.29
CA ASN A 40 5.22 5.41 13.01
C ASN A 40 4.31 4.22 12.63
N ALA A 41 3.01 4.44 12.42
CA ALA A 41 2.11 3.34 12.04
C ALA A 41 2.49 2.72 10.70
N VAL A 42 2.73 3.57 9.70
CA VAL A 42 3.12 3.18 8.33
C VAL A 42 4.38 2.28 8.32
N PRO A 43 5.54 2.71 8.84
CA PRO A 43 6.75 1.87 8.82
C PRO A 43 6.64 0.63 9.73
N ALA A 44 5.91 0.71 10.85
CA ALA A 44 5.72 -0.45 11.72
C ALA A 44 4.88 -1.53 11.03
N PHE A 45 3.82 -1.12 10.33
CA PHE A 45 2.97 -2.01 9.56
C PHE A 45 3.73 -2.62 8.37
N GLU A 46 4.50 -1.82 7.63
CA GLU A 46 5.31 -2.33 6.53
C GLU A 46 6.31 -3.40 6.99
N ARG A 47 6.99 -3.17 8.11
CA ARG A 47 7.90 -4.16 8.67
C ARG A 47 7.17 -5.46 9.04
N LEU A 48 5.94 -5.36 9.55
CA LEU A 48 5.12 -6.52 9.88
C LEU A 48 4.73 -7.29 8.62
N THR A 49 4.21 -6.61 7.59
CA THR A 49 3.79 -7.26 6.33
C THR A 49 4.98 -7.91 5.62
N GLU A 50 6.15 -7.26 5.60
CA GLU A 50 7.39 -7.84 5.10
C GLU A 50 7.84 -9.07 5.90
N THR A 51 7.62 -9.09 7.21
CA THR A 51 7.98 -10.23 8.07
C THR A 51 7.08 -11.42 7.82
N VAL A 52 5.77 -11.20 7.66
CA VAL A 52 4.78 -12.24 7.34
C VAL A 52 5.08 -12.94 6.01
N LEU A 53 5.69 -12.22 5.06
CA LEU A 53 6.00 -12.69 3.72
C LEU A 53 7.52 -12.81 3.47
N VAL A 54 8.33 -12.94 4.52
CA VAL A 54 9.79 -12.87 4.42
C VAL A 54 10.40 -13.87 3.43
N ASP A 55 9.79 -15.05 3.30
CA ASP A 55 10.19 -16.13 2.39
C ASP A 55 9.63 -15.97 0.96
N LEU A 56 8.61 -15.13 0.78
CA LEU A 56 7.88 -14.94 -0.48
C LEU A 56 8.20 -13.60 -1.16
N LYS A 57 8.63 -12.59 -0.39
CA LYS A 57 8.94 -11.26 -0.92
C LYS A 57 10.04 -11.33 -1.98
N TRP A 58 9.92 -10.52 -3.02
CA TRP A 58 10.82 -10.44 -4.18
C TRP A 58 10.87 -11.69 -5.09
N ARG A 59 10.29 -12.82 -4.69
CA ARG A 59 10.25 -14.06 -5.49
C ARG A 59 8.86 -14.38 -6.02
N VAL A 60 7.87 -14.23 -5.15
CA VAL A 60 6.47 -14.60 -5.38
C VAL A 60 5.58 -13.36 -5.36
N CYS A 61 5.87 -12.41 -4.47
CA CYS A 61 5.08 -11.20 -4.31
C CYS A 61 5.93 -9.97 -4.02
N LEU A 62 5.36 -8.81 -4.30
CA LEU A 62 5.80 -7.50 -3.83
C LEU A 62 4.75 -6.96 -2.88
N VAL A 63 5.20 -6.33 -1.80
CA VAL A 63 4.34 -5.67 -0.83
C VAL A 63 4.79 -4.23 -0.68
N TYR A 64 3.81 -3.36 -0.51
CA TYR A 64 4.00 -1.98 -0.10
C TYR A 64 2.76 -1.52 0.66
N LEU A 65 2.93 -1.31 1.95
CA LEU A 65 1.88 -0.99 2.92
C LEU A 65 0.76 -2.03 2.86
N ASP A 66 -0.47 -1.58 2.57
CA ASP A 66 -1.64 -2.42 2.45
C ASP A 66 -1.73 -3.16 1.10
N ASP A 67 -0.91 -2.80 0.11
CA ASP A 67 -0.95 -3.38 -1.23
C ASP A 67 0.02 -4.56 -1.37
N CYS A 68 -0.49 -5.72 -1.80
CA CYS A 68 0.30 -6.89 -2.15
C CYS A 68 0.03 -7.34 -3.60
N VAL A 69 1.07 -7.45 -4.41
CA VAL A 69 1.02 -7.94 -5.79
C VAL A 69 1.72 -9.27 -5.89
N VAL A 70 1.01 -10.27 -6.43
CA VAL A 70 1.58 -11.59 -6.76
C VAL A 70 1.82 -11.62 -8.26
N PHE A 71 2.99 -12.12 -8.67
CA PHE A 71 3.38 -12.21 -10.07
C PHE A 71 3.87 -13.62 -10.40
N SER A 72 3.73 -14.02 -11.67
CA SER A 72 4.16 -15.31 -12.22
C SER A 72 4.18 -15.25 -13.74
N ASP A 73 4.85 -16.23 -14.36
CA ASP A 73 4.97 -16.31 -15.82
C ASP A 73 3.73 -16.96 -16.47
N ASP A 74 3.11 -17.91 -15.77
CA ASP A 74 1.92 -18.64 -16.23
C ASP A 74 0.81 -18.68 -15.16
N PHE A 75 -0.41 -18.98 -15.60
CA PHE A 75 -1.60 -19.01 -14.75
C PHE A 75 -1.62 -20.19 -13.75
N PRO A 76 -1.26 -21.43 -14.13
CA PRO A 76 -1.09 -22.52 -13.15
C PRO A 76 -0.14 -22.18 -12.00
N SER A 77 1.06 -21.69 -12.29
CA SER A 77 2.02 -21.23 -11.28
C SER A 77 1.47 -20.05 -10.47
N HIS A 78 0.70 -19.16 -11.10
CA HIS A 78 0.02 -18.05 -10.43
C HIS A 78 -0.87 -18.53 -9.29
N LEU A 79 -1.69 -19.56 -9.54
CA LEU A 79 -2.61 -20.08 -8.53
C LEU A 79 -1.89 -20.65 -7.32
N VAL A 80 -0.76 -21.34 -7.53
CA VAL A 80 0.09 -21.84 -6.44
C VAL A 80 0.64 -20.69 -5.62
N ARG A 81 1.20 -19.68 -6.28
CA ARG A 81 1.76 -18.47 -5.64
C ARG A 81 0.72 -17.68 -4.85
N VAL A 82 -0.45 -17.46 -5.43
CA VAL A 82 -1.58 -16.80 -4.75
C VAL A 82 -1.99 -17.58 -3.51
N ARG A 83 -2.07 -18.91 -3.61
CA ARG A 83 -2.40 -19.78 -2.46
C ARG A 83 -1.38 -19.67 -1.34
N GLN A 84 -0.08 -19.60 -1.66
CA GLN A 84 0.98 -19.42 -0.65
C GLN A 84 0.80 -18.09 0.11
N VAL A 85 0.61 -16.99 -0.62
CA VAL A 85 0.44 -15.66 -0.01
C VAL A 85 -0.83 -15.59 0.83
N LEU A 86 -1.95 -16.11 0.33
CA LEU A 86 -3.21 -16.17 1.08
C LEU A 86 -3.10 -17.03 2.35
N THR A 87 -2.30 -18.10 2.29
CA THR A 87 -2.05 -18.95 3.47
C THR A 87 -1.28 -18.17 4.54
N ARG A 88 -0.23 -17.44 4.16
CA ARG A 88 0.53 -16.58 5.09
C ARG A 88 -0.33 -15.48 5.71
N PHE A 89 -1.15 -14.81 4.90
CA PHE A 89 -2.09 -13.81 5.42
C PHE A 89 -3.10 -14.40 6.40
N ARG A 90 -3.63 -15.58 6.12
CA ARG A 90 -4.54 -16.27 7.04
C ARG A 90 -3.85 -16.67 8.35
N GLU A 91 -2.63 -17.19 8.28
CA GLU A 91 -1.82 -17.56 9.46
C GLU A 91 -1.52 -16.34 10.34
N ALA A 92 -1.22 -15.18 9.72
CA ALA A 92 -1.00 -13.92 10.41
C ALA A 92 -2.28 -13.20 10.86
N GLY A 93 -3.46 -13.73 10.55
CA GLY A 93 -4.75 -13.11 10.89
C GLY A 93 -5.12 -11.88 10.05
N PHE A 94 -4.41 -11.62 8.94
CA PHE A 94 -4.72 -10.52 8.05
C PHE A 94 -6.01 -10.77 7.26
N LYS A 95 -6.82 -9.72 7.14
CA LYS A 95 -8.06 -9.72 6.36
C LYS A 95 -7.84 -8.95 5.07
N LEU A 96 -8.41 -9.44 3.97
CA LEU A 96 -8.35 -8.75 2.68
C LEU A 96 -9.67 -8.06 2.35
N LYS A 97 -9.58 -6.88 1.73
CA LYS A 97 -10.76 -6.17 1.23
C LYS A 97 -11.10 -6.69 -0.15
N MET A 98 -11.96 -7.72 -0.22
CA MET A 98 -12.29 -8.41 -1.48
C MET A 98 -12.73 -7.46 -2.60
N LYS A 99 -13.51 -6.40 -2.30
CA LYS A 99 -13.96 -5.41 -3.28
C LYS A 99 -12.83 -4.64 -3.98
N LYS A 100 -11.65 -4.56 -3.35
CA LYS A 100 -10.44 -3.91 -3.90
C LYS A 100 -9.41 -4.92 -4.42
N CYS A 101 -9.66 -6.22 -4.28
CA CYS A 101 -8.75 -7.24 -4.78
C CYS A 101 -9.03 -7.52 -6.26
N HIS A 102 -7.98 -7.54 -7.06
CA HIS A 102 -8.01 -7.89 -8.47
C HIS A 102 -7.21 -9.18 -8.68
N TRP A 103 -7.77 -10.13 -9.43
CA TRP A 103 -7.23 -11.49 -9.58
C TRP A 103 -6.97 -11.83 -11.05
N GLY A 104 -5.87 -12.54 -11.33
CA GLY A 104 -5.58 -13.12 -12.65
C GLY A 104 -5.57 -12.12 -13.80
N ARG A 105 -5.04 -10.91 -13.57
CA ARG A 105 -5.00 -9.85 -14.59
C ARG A 105 -3.61 -9.80 -15.24
N ASN A 106 -3.58 -9.64 -16.56
CA ASN A 106 -2.33 -9.40 -17.30
C ASN A 106 -1.76 -8.00 -17.05
N GLN A 107 -2.59 -7.06 -16.60
CA GLN A 107 -2.18 -5.71 -16.22
C GLN A 107 -2.81 -5.31 -14.90
N VAL A 108 -2.04 -4.68 -14.02
CA VAL A 108 -2.50 -4.25 -12.70
C VAL A 108 -2.04 -2.85 -12.39
N ALA A 109 -2.92 -2.06 -11.76
CA ALA A 109 -2.52 -0.79 -11.16
C ALA A 109 -1.84 -1.07 -9.82
N PHE A 110 -0.60 -0.61 -9.66
CA PHE A 110 0.18 -0.77 -8.42
C PHE A 110 1.06 0.46 -8.23
N LEU A 111 1.05 1.04 -7.02
CA LEU A 111 1.85 2.23 -6.65
C LEU A 111 1.80 3.34 -7.71
N GLY A 112 0.60 3.74 -8.14
CA GLY A 112 0.45 4.83 -9.12
C GLY A 112 0.97 4.52 -10.53
N HIS A 113 1.27 3.26 -10.83
CA HIS A 113 1.70 2.78 -12.15
C HIS A 113 0.82 1.65 -12.65
N ILE A 114 0.85 1.40 -13.95
CA ILE A 114 0.27 0.21 -14.55
C ILE A 114 1.42 -0.74 -14.88
N VAL A 115 1.42 -1.90 -14.24
CA VAL A 115 2.37 -2.97 -14.53
C VAL A 115 1.76 -3.85 -15.62
N THR A 116 2.48 -4.01 -16.73
CA THR A 116 2.10 -4.84 -17.87
C THR A 116 3.21 -5.88 -18.14
N PRO A 117 2.96 -6.90 -18.99
CA PRO A 117 4.01 -7.85 -19.37
C PRO A 117 5.15 -7.20 -20.16
N SER A 118 4.88 -6.06 -20.81
CA SER A 118 5.84 -5.30 -21.61
C SER A 118 6.62 -4.24 -20.82
N GLY A 119 6.25 -3.98 -19.55
CA GLY A 119 6.96 -3.01 -18.72
C GLY A 119 6.07 -2.27 -17.72
N ILE A 120 6.54 -1.11 -17.28
CA ILE A 120 5.85 -0.27 -16.30
C ILE A 120 5.45 1.03 -16.98
N LEU A 121 4.14 1.32 -16.98
CA LEU A 121 3.56 2.51 -17.58
C LEU A 121 3.05 3.48 -16.50
N PRO A 122 3.02 4.79 -16.76
CA PRO A 122 2.40 5.75 -15.85
C PRO A 122 0.88 5.54 -15.82
N ASN A 123 0.27 5.65 -14.64
CA ASN A 123 -1.18 5.53 -14.53
C ASN A 123 -1.87 6.74 -15.21
N PRO A 124 -2.73 6.53 -16.23
CA PRO A 124 -3.40 7.61 -16.97
C PRO A 124 -4.17 8.59 -16.08
N GLU A 125 -4.80 8.11 -15.01
CA GLU A 125 -5.52 8.97 -14.06
C GLU A 125 -4.58 9.95 -13.35
N LYS A 126 -3.38 9.47 -12.99
CA LYS A 126 -2.37 10.34 -12.37
C LYS A 126 -1.74 11.29 -13.38
N VAL A 127 -1.54 10.84 -14.63
CA VAL A 127 -1.06 11.70 -15.73
C VAL A 127 -2.07 12.82 -16.00
N LYS A 128 -3.36 12.50 -16.04
CA LYS A 128 -4.44 13.49 -16.23
C LYS A 128 -4.43 14.57 -15.16
N ALA A 129 -4.15 14.21 -13.90
CA ALA A 129 -4.01 15.18 -12.82
C ALA A 129 -2.83 16.16 -13.05
N VAL A 130 -1.71 15.67 -13.60
CA VAL A 130 -0.57 16.52 -13.98
C VAL A 130 -0.92 17.42 -15.16
N MET A 131 -1.61 16.90 -16.18
CA MET A 131 -2.01 17.66 -17.37
C MET A 131 -3.00 18.78 -17.04
N ASN A 132 -3.83 18.59 -16.01
CA ASN A 132 -4.86 19.55 -15.60
C ASN A 132 -4.40 20.47 -14.45
N VAL A 133 -3.12 20.43 -14.06
CA VAL A 133 -2.62 21.33 -13.02
C VAL A 133 -2.73 22.79 -13.48
N LEU A 134 -3.28 23.64 -12.62
CA LEU A 134 -3.30 25.09 -12.85
C LEU A 134 -1.88 25.65 -12.75
N ARG A 135 -1.57 26.65 -13.58
CA ARG A 135 -0.28 27.33 -13.53
C ARG A 135 -0.04 27.89 -12.12
N PRO A 136 1.01 27.43 -11.40
CA PRO A 136 1.28 27.92 -10.06
C PRO A 136 1.66 29.41 -10.10
N SER A 137 1.09 30.18 -9.17
CA SER A 137 1.31 31.62 -9.04
C SER A 137 2.23 32.01 -7.88
N ASP A 138 2.58 31.05 -7.02
CA ASP A 138 3.40 31.27 -5.84
C ASP A 138 4.51 30.20 -5.68
N VAL A 139 5.46 30.47 -4.78
CA VAL A 139 6.59 29.56 -4.51
C VAL A 139 6.11 28.20 -3.99
N ARG A 140 5.04 28.17 -3.19
CA ARG A 140 4.46 26.93 -2.66
C ARG A 140 3.88 26.06 -3.77
N GLY A 141 3.16 26.67 -4.73
CA GLY A 141 2.62 26.01 -5.90
C GLY A 141 3.72 25.47 -6.80
N ILE A 142 4.79 26.24 -7.04
CA ILE A 142 5.95 25.78 -7.83
C ILE A 142 6.60 24.56 -7.17
N ARG A 143 6.86 24.61 -5.86
CA ARG A 143 7.44 23.46 -5.12
C ARG A 143 6.54 22.24 -5.16
N SER A 144 5.23 22.42 -5.02
CA SER A 144 4.25 21.33 -5.10
C SER A 144 4.20 20.70 -6.49
N PHE A 145 4.25 21.53 -7.54
CA PHE A 145 4.30 21.07 -8.93
C PHE A 145 5.58 20.29 -9.23
N LEU A 146 6.74 20.80 -8.80
CA LEU A 146 8.02 20.09 -8.96
C LEU A 146 8.03 18.75 -8.21
N GLY A 147 7.45 18.69 -7.01
CA GLY A 147 7.30 17.43 -6.28
C GLY A 147 6.43 16.42 -7.04
N LEU A 148 5.33 16.88 -7.63
CA LEU A 148 4.44 16.04 -8.44
C LEU A 148 5.11 15.53 -9.72
N THR A 149 5.79 16.39 -10.47
CA THR A 149 6.45 16.00 -11.73
C THR A 149 7.69 15.14 -11.49
N SER A 150 8.39 15.34 -10.37
CA SER A 150 9.51 14.48 -9.95
C SER A 150 9.10 13.01 -9.81
N TYR A 151 7.86 12.72 -9.38
CA TYR A 151 7.33 11.35 -9.34
C TYR A 151 7.31 10.66 -10.72
N PHE A 152 7.10 11.43 -11.80
CA PHE A 152 7.07 10.93 -13.18
C PHE A 152 8.40 11.09 -13.91
N ARG A 153 9.46 11.54 -13.23
CA ARG A 153 10.75 11.89 -13.85
C ARG A 153 11.34 10.77 -14.72
N ARG A 154 11.14 9.51 -14.36
CA ARG A 154 11.61 8.35 -15.17
C ARG A 154 11.01 8.25 -16.57
N TYR A 155 9.89 8.93 -16.83
CA TYR A 155 9.19 8.94 -18.12
C TYR A 155 9.49 10.20 -18.94
N ILE A 156 10.24 11.15 -18.38
CA ILE A 156 10.58 12.41 -19.02
C ILE A 156 12.00 12.27 -19.59
N PRO A 157 12.19 12.37 -20.93
CA PRO A 157 13.52 12.41 -21.51
C PRO A 157 14.26 13.65 -20.98
N GLY A 158 15.50 13.45 -20.53
CA GLY A 158 16.40 14.51 -20.09
C GLY A 158 17.30 14.99 -21.22
#